data_AF-A0A8J3WCY7-F1
#
_entry.id   AF-A0A8J3WCY7-F1
#
_cell.length_a   1.000
_cell.length_b   1.000
_cell.length_c   1.000
_cell.angle_alpha   90.00
_cell.angle_beta   90.00
_cell.angle_gamma   90.00
#
_symmetry.space_group_name_H-M   'P 1'
#
loop_
_entity.id
_entity.type
_entity.pdbx_description
1 polymer ?
#
loop_
_entity_poly.entity_id
_entity_poly.type
_entity_poly.pdbx_seq_one_letter_code
_entity_poly.pdbx_strand_id
1 'polypeptide(L)'
;MGRSSTARERLLEAACELMLSRGYGSIGVAEICARADVRKGSFYHFFESKQALTIAVVDAHWQAQRAAWTAILNGPEPALDRLERLFREQAEGQRRAKLSGGAVHGCLLANLALELSQQDSRVQERLEEIFTEQIGLVQAALDDAAGEGAIPAPRPGTARSLVAQLEGLVLFAKLSNDPEILDDLWEQARLLLGTAASPALAV
;
A
#
# COMPACT_ATOMS: atom_id res chain seq x y z
N MET A 1 -12.67 9.77 25.73
CA MET A 1 -13.55 9.78 24.54
C MET A 1 -13.56 8.37 23.97
N GLY A 2 -14.60 7.59 24.26
CA GLY A 2 -14.66 6.16 23.96
C GLY A 2 -14.96 5.91 22.49
N ARG A 3 -14.10 5.15 21.81
CA ARG A 3 -14.44 4.55 20.51
C ARG A 3 -15.16 3.24 20.79
N SER A 4 -16.47 3.17 20.59
CA SER A 4 -17.18 1.89 20.59
C SER A 4 -17.00 1.24 19.21
N SER A 5 -15.79 0.76 18.89
CA SER A 5 -15.62 -0.02 17.68
C SER A 5 -16.43 -1.32 17.79
N THR A 6 -17.16 -1.66 16.73
CA THR A 6 -17.98 -2.88 16.71
C THR A 6 -17.08 -4.12 16.81
N ALA A 7 -17.61 -5.26 17.23
CA ALA A 7 -16.84 -6.52 17.24
C ALA A 7 -16.30 -6.86 15.84
N ARG A 8 -17.04 -6.52 14.78
CA ARG A 8 -16.59 -6.66 13.40
C ARG A 8 -15.38 -5.77 13.09
N GLU A 9 -15.41 -4.50 13.49
CA GLU A 9 -14.28 -3.57 13.29
C GLU A 9 -13.04 -4.02 14.05
N ARG A 10 -13.17 -4.44 15.31
CA ARG A 10 -12.03 -4.97 16.07
C ARG A 10 -11.42 -6.21 15.45
N LEU A 11 -12.23 -7.08 14.85
CA LEU A 11 -11.73 -8.24 14.10
C LEU A 11 -10.96 -7.82 12.85
N LEU A 12 -11.43 -6.81 12.10
CA LEU A 12 -10.73 -6.27 10.93
C LEU A 12 -9.39 -5.63 11.33
N GLU A 13 -9.40 -4.79 12.37
CA GLU A 13 -8.20 -4.12 12.89
C GLU A 13 -7.17 -5.16 13.36
N ALA A 14 -7.57 -6.10 14.21
CA ALA A 14 -6.69 -7.15 14.72
C ALA A 14 -6.12 -8.02 13.58
N ALA A 15 -6.94 -8.40 12.60
CA ALA A 15 -6.50 -9.18 11.47
C ALA A 15 -5.49 -8.41 10.59
N CYS A 16 -5.76 -7.15 10.30
CA CYS A 16 -4.86 -6.27 9.54
C CYS A 16 -3.49 -6.14 10.21
N GLU A 17 -3.47 -5.83 11.51
CA GLU A 17 -2.24 -5.69 12.30
C GLU A 17 -1.43 -7.00 12.33
N LEU A 18 -2.10 -8.13 12.55
CA LEU A 18 -1.46 -9.44 12.60
C LEU A 18 -0.93 -9.88 11.22
N MET A 19 -1.67 -9.64 10.14
CA MET A 19 -1.22 -9.96 8.77
C MET A 19 -0.03 -9.09 8.36
N LEU A 20 -0.02 -7.80 8.71
CA LEU A 20 1.11 -6.91 8.43
C LEU A 20 2.39 -7.33 9.18
N SER A 21 2.26 -7.65 10.47
CA SER A 21 3.41 -7.92 11.33
C SER A 21 3.97 -9.33 11.19
N ARG A 22 3.12 -10.33 10.94
CA ARG A 22 3.52 -11.75 10.98
C ARG A 22 3.19 -12.53 9.72
N GLY A 23 2.46 -11.95 8.77
CA GLY A 23 1.98 -12.63 7.57
C GLY A 23 0.68 -13.40 7.79
N TYR A 24 -0.04 -13.66 6.71
CA TYR A 24 -1.29 -14.40 6.75
C TYR A 24 -1.06 -15.84 7.20
N GLY A 25 -0.09 -16.57 6.65
CA GLY A 25 0.09 -18.00 6.91
C GLY A 25 0.36 -18.37 8.37
N SER A 26 0.92 -17.43 9.15
CA SER A 26 1.39 -17.67 10.52
C SER A 26 0.35 -17.40 11.62
N ILE A 27 -0.85 -16.92 11.26
CA ILE A 27 -1.90 -16.51 12.20
C ILE A 27 -3.17 -17.35 12.06
N GLY A 28 -3.86 -17.61 13.16
CA GLY A 28 -5.12 -18.38 13.20
C GLY A 28 -6.33 -17.54 13.63
N VAL A 29 -7.55 -18.04 13.37
CA VAL A 29 -8.81 -17.39 13.81
C VAL A 29 -8.82 -17.17 15.33
N ALA A 30 -8.35 -18.14 16.12
CA ALA A 30 -8.32 -18.03 17.57
C ALA A 30 -7.43 -16.87 18.06
N GLU A 31 -6.30 -16.66 17.39
CA GLU A 31 -5.36 -15.58 17.70
C GLU A 31 -5.93 -14.21 17.34
N ILE A 32 -6.56 -14.10 16.15
CA ILE A 32 -7.26 -12.88 15.74
C ILE A 32 -8.37 -12.54 16.74
N CYS A 33 -9.18 -13.52 17.14
CA CYS A 33 -10.22 -13.36 18.15
C CYS A 33 -9.66 -12.89 19.50
N ALA A 34 -8.55 -13.48 19.95
CA ALA A 34 -7.89 -13.08 21.18
C ALA A 34 -7.40 -11.62 21.10
N ARG A 35 -6.79 -11.23 19.98
CA ARG A 35 -6.29 -9.86 19.77
C ARG A 35 -7.40 -8.82 19.63
N ALA A 36 -8.56 -9.21 19.10
CA ALA A 36 -9.74 -8.35 18.95
C ALA A 36 -10.62 -8.26 20.21
N ASP A 37 -10.31 -9.04 21.26
CA ASP A 37 -11.18 -9.27 22.40
C ASP A 37 -12.61 -9.66 21.96
N VAL A 38 -12.68 -10.72 21.14
CA VAL A 38 -13.92 -11.27 20.59
C VAL A 38 -13.94 -12.78 20.82
N ARG A 39 -15.06 -13.32 21.28
CA ARG A 39 -15.22 -14.78 21.43
C ARG A 39 -15.20 -15.45 20.06
N LYS A 40 -14.54 -16.61 19.96
CA LYS A 40 -14.45 -17.39 18.71
C LYS A 40 -15.82 -17.71 18.09
N GLY A 41 -16.84 -17.99 18.90
CA GLY A 41 -18.21 -18.20 18.39
C GLY A 41 -18.81 -16.96 17.71
N SER A 42 -18.46 -15.76 18.18
CA SER A 42 -18.91 -14.49 17.58
C SER A 42 -18.19 -14.17 16.27
N PHE A 43 -17.00 -14.74 16.02
CA PHE A 43 -16.30 -14.57 14.74
C PHE A 43 -17.16 -15.01 13.56
N TYR A 44 -17.71 -16.23 13.66
CA TYR A 44 -18.47 -16.86 12.59
C TYR A 44 -19.85 -16.22 12.35
N HIS A 45 -20.28 -15.33 13.24
CA HIS A 45 -21.43 -14.46 12.97
C HIS A 45 -21.10 -13.37 11.94
N PHE A 46 -19.84 -12.89 11.90
CA PHE A 46 -19.42 -11.80 11.00
C PHE A 46 -18.69 -12.30 9.75
N PHE A 47 -17.93 -13.40 9.87
CA PHE A 47 -17.08 -13.92 8.80
C PHE A 47 -17.15 -15.44 8.75
N GLU A 48 -17.54 -15.98 7.61
CA GLU A 48 -17.67 -17.43 7.38
C GLU A 48 -16.33 -18.16 7.48
N SER A 49 -15.23 -17.47 7.18
CA SER A 49 -13.88 -18.02 7.24
C SER A 49 -12.83 -16.94 7.48
N LYS A 50 -11.59 -17.35 7.75
CA LYS A 50 -10.42 -16.45 7.79
C LYS A 50 -10.21 -15.75 6.43
N GLN A 51 -10.50 -16.43 5.33
CA GLN A 51 -10.40 -15.86 3.98
C GLN A 51 -11.44 -14.76 3.78
N ALA A 52 -12.69 -14.99 4.21
CA ALA A 52 -13.74 -13.97 4.15
C ALA A 52 -13.37 -12.70 4.95
N LEU A 53 -12.77 -12.88 6.13
CA LEU A 53 -12.20 -11.77 6.90
C LEU A 53 -11.06 -11.08 6.12
N THR A 54 -10.16 -11.84 5.49
CA THR A 54 -9.00 -11.30 4.76
C THR A 54 -9.44 -10.43 3.59
N ILE A 55 -10.43 -10.86 2.81
CA ILE A 55 -11.02 -10.05 1.74
C ILE A 55 -11.59 -8.74 2.32
N ALA A 56 -12.33 -8.81 3.43
CA ALA A 56 -12.87 -7.62 4.07
C ALA A 56 -11.77 -6.68 4.63
N VAL A 57 -10.64 -7.22 5.09
CA VAL A 57 -9.46 -6.44 5.49
C VAL A 57 -8.83 -5.77 4.27
N VAL A 58 -8.64 -6.49 3.17
CA VAL A 58 -8.10 -5.97 1.90
C VAL A 58 -8.97 -4.82 1.40
N ASP A 59 -10.30 -5.00 1.39
CA ASP A 59 -11.25 -3.97 0.98
C ASP A 59 -11.18 -2.74 1.87
N ALA A 60 -11.22 -2.92 3.20
CA ALA A 60 -11.14 -1.80 4.14
C ALA A 60 -9.82 -1.04 4.01
N HIS A 61 -8.71 -1.77 3.85
CA HIS A 61 -7.38 -1.18 3.67
C HIS A 61 -7.30 -0.39 2.36
N TRP A 62 -7.76 -0.98 1.26
CA TRP A 62 -7.76 -0.30 -0.03
C TRP A 62 -8.68 0.92 -0.04
N GLN A 63 -9.88 0.85 0.54
CA GLN A 63 -10.77 2.02 0.60
C GLN A 63 -10.11 3.21 1.31
N ALA A 64 -9.43 2.98 2.44
CA ALA A 64 -8.69 4.01 3.13
C ALA A 64 -7.50 4.54 2.33
N GLN A 65 -6.71 3.63 1.74
CA GLN A 65 -5.54 3.99 0.93
C GLN A 65 -5.95 4.75 -0.34
N ARG A 66 -6.97 4.30 -1.05
CA ARG A 66 -7.56 4.92 -2.24
C ARG A 66 -8.02 6.34 -1.94
N ALA A 67 -8.74 6.55 -0.83
CA ALA A 67 -9.16 7.88 -0.43
C ALA A 67 -7.96 8.83 -0.21
N ALA A 68 -6.89 8.34 0.42
CA ALA A 68 -5.67 9.12 0.62
C ALA A 68 -4.95 9.42 -0.71
N TRP A 69 -4.81 8.41 -1.59
CA TRP A 69 -4.19 8.58 -2.90
C TRP A 69 -4.97 9.56 -3.77
N THR A 70 -6.29 9.43 -3.83
CA THR A 70 -7.17 10.36 -4.58
C THR A 70 -7.07 11.78 -4.03
N ALA A 71 -7.03 11.96 -2.71
CA ALA A 71 -6.87 13.29 -2.12
C ALA A 71 -5.52 13.95 -2.50
N ILE A 72 -4.44 13.16 -2.53
CA ILE A 72 -3.11 13.63 -2.94
C ILE A 72 -3.07 13.95 -4.45
N LEU A 73 -3.56 13.04 -5.28
CA LEU A 73 -3.41 13.12 -6.74
C LEU A 73 -4.41 14.08 -7.40
N ASN A 74 -5.48 14.47 -6.71
CA ASN A 74 -6.42 15.51 -7.17
C ASN A 74 -6.20 16.85 -6.45
N GLY A 75 -5.06 17.02 -5.79
CA GLY A 75 -4.69 18.29 -5.15
C GLY A 75 -4.50 19.43 -6.16
N PRO A 76 -4.47 20.69 -5.69
CA PRO A 76 -4.30 21.86 -6.56
C PRO A 76 -2.86 22.06 -7.08
N GLU A 77 -1.89 21.29 -6.58
CA GLU A 77 -0.49 21.40 -6.96
C GLU A 77 -0.22 20.85 -8.38
N PRO A 78 0.91 21.22 -9.02
CA PRO A 78 1.35 20.60 -10.26
C PRO A 78 1.39 19.08 -10.19
N ALA A 79 1.10 18.39 -11.30
CA ALA A 79 0.98 16.94 -11.36
C ALA A 79 2.21 16.17 -10.86
N LEU A 80 3.41 16.65 -11.19
CA LEU A 80 4.65 16.05 -10.69
C LEU A 80 4.79 16.19 -9.17
N ASP A 81 4.42 17.34 -8.61
CA ASP A 81 4.49 17.58 -7.16
C ASP A 81 3.47 16.70 -6.41
N ARG A 82 2.30 16.45 -7.01
CA ARG A 82 1.30 15.50 -6.51
C ARG A 82 1.85 14.08 -6.47
N LEU A 83 2.54 13.63 -7.52
CA LEU A 83 3.19 12.32 -7.60
C LEU A 83 4.34 12.20 -6.59
N GLU A 84 5.18 13.23 -6.47
CA GLU A 84 6.25 13.29 -5.46
C GLU A 84 5.67 13.13 -4.05
N ARG A 85 4.62 13.90 -3.75
CA ARG A 85 3.93 13.83 -2.45
C ARG A 85 3.39 12.43 -2.18
N LEU A 86 2.80 11.78 -3.18
CA LEU A 86 2.32 10.41 -3.03
C LEU A 86 3.45 9.47 -2.59
N PHE A 87 4.59 9.53 -3.27
CA PHE A 87 5.74 8.66 -3.03
C PHE A 87 6.35 8.94 -1.65
N ARG A 88 6.48 10.22 -1.29
CA ARG A 88 6.93 10.66 0.02
C ARG A 88 6.02 10.16 1.13
N GLU A 89 4.70 10.23 0.98
CA GLU A 89 3.75 9.72 1.98
C GLU A 89 3.82 8.20 2.15
N GLN A 90 4.16 7.44 1.10
CA GLN A 90 4.41 6.00 1.24
C GLN A 90 5.68 5.74 2.07
N ALA A 91 6.76 6.48 1.82
CA ALA A 91 8.00 6.39 2.60
C ALA A 91 7.76 6.75 4.07
N GLU A 92 7.09 7.88 4.33
CA GLU A 92 6.71 8.30 5.67
C GLU A 92 5.79 7.29 6.37
N GLY A 93 4.90 6.63 5.63
CA GLY A 93 4.10 5.52 6.14
C GLY A 93 4.95 4.40 6.74
N GLN A 94 6.02 4.00 6.06
CA GLN A 94 6.95 2.97 6.55
C GLN A 94 7.76 3.47 7.76
N ARG A 95 8.20 4.74 7.77
CA ARG A 95 8.86 5.36 8.93
C ARG A 95 7.96 5.38 10.16
N ARG A 96 6.71 5.83 10.02
CA ARG A 96 5.70 5.83 11.09
C ARG A 96 5.42 4.42 11.62
N ALA A 97 5.34 3.43 10.73
CA ALA A 97 5.15 2.03 11.12
C ALA A 97 6.33 1.50 11.95
N LYS A 98 7.58 1.79 11.53
CA LYS A 98 8.78 1.41 12.30
C LYS A 98 8.85 2.10 13.65
N LEU A 99 8.55 3.40 13.72
CA LEU A 99 8.57 4.17 14.96
C LEU A 99 7.55 3.67 15.99
N SER A 100 6.34 3.32 15.53
CA SER A 100 5.25 2.90 16.41
C SER A 100 5.24 1.40 16.71
N GLY A 101 5.65 0.56 15.75
CA GLY A 101 5.58 -0.91 15.84
C GLY A 101 6.95 -1.60 15.97
N GLY A 102 8.05 -0.86 15.93
CA GLY A 102 9.42 -1.39 16.05
C GLY A 102 9.97 -2.03 14.78
N ALA A 103 9.18 -2.13 13.71
CA ALA A 103 9.61 -2.72 12.44
C ALA A 103 8.91 -2.10 11.21
N VAL A 104 9.57 -2.18 10.06
CA VAL A 104 8.97 -1.91 8.75
C VAL A 104 8.10 -3.10 8.36
N HIS A 105 6.79 -2.90 8.24
CA HIS A 105 5.84 -3.98 7.90
C HIS A 105 5.63 -4.14 6.37
N GLY A 106 6.06 -3.16 5.58
CA GLY A 106 5.86 -3.14 4.14
C GLY A 106 4.43 -2.77 3.73
N CYS A 107 4.02 -3.24 2.55
CA CYS A 107 2.67 -3.06 2.02
C CYS A 107 1.80 -4.29 2.33
N LEU A 108 0.62 -4.11 2.92
CA LEU A 108 -0.31 -5.20 3.22
C LEU A 108 -0.70 -5.96 1.94
N LEU A 109 -1.05 -5.22 0.88
CA LEU A 109 -1.54 -5.77 -0.37
C LEU A 109 -0.46 -6.59 -1.08
N ALA A 110 0.78 -6.07 -1.14
CA ALA A 110 1.91 -6.78 -1.72
C ALA A 110 2.29 -8.03 -0.89
N ASN A 111 2.30 -7.94 0.44
CA ASN A 111 2.55 -9.09 1.31
C ASN A 111 1.52 -10.21 1.06
N LEU A 112 0.22 -9.86 1.04
CA LEU A 112 -0.85 -10.82 0.77
C LEU A 112 -0.77 -11.39 -0.65
N ALA A 113 -0.37 -10.58 -1.63
CA ALA A 113 -0.15 -11.06 -3.00
C ALA A 113 0.93 -12.15 -3.03
N LEU A 114 2.04 -11.97 -2.32
CA LEU A 114 3.11 -12.96 -2.23
C LEU A 114 2.68 -14.25 -1.53
N GLU A 115 1.79 -14.16 -0.53
CA GLU A 115 1.34 -15.33 0.24
C GLU A 115 0.18 -16.09 -0.42
N LEU A 116 -0.76 -15.39 -1.08
CA LEU A 116 -2.08 -15.93 -1.42
C LEU A 116 -2.41 -16.02 -2.91
N SER A 117 -1.67 -15.34 -3.80
CA SER A 117 -2.05 -15.26 -5.23
C SER A 117 -2.12 -16.62 -5.95
N GLN A 118 -1.48 -17.67 -5.43
CA GLN A 118 -1.54 -19.03 -6.00
C GLN A 118 -2.37 -20.00 -5.14
N GLN A 119 -2.95 -19.52 -4.04
CA GLN A 119 -3.66 -20.35 -3.07
C GLN A 119 -5.15 -20.02 -2.99
N ASP A 120 -5.55 -18.79 -3.30
CA ASP A 120 -6.92 -18.33 -3.19
C ASP A 120 -7.27 -17.39 -4.35
N SER A 121 -8.07 -17.90 -5.31
CA SER A 121 -8.41 -17.15 -6.53
C SER A 121 -9.21 -15.88 -6.22
N ARG A 122 -10.03 -15.87 -5.16
CA ARG A 122 -10.85 -14.70 -4.80
C ARG A 122 -9.97 -13.58 -4.27
N VAL A 123 -8.98 -13.92 -3.44
CA VAL A 123 -8.01 -12.93 -2.94
C VAL A 123 -7.12 -12.45 -4.09
N GLN A 124 -6.68 -13.36 -4.96
CA GLN A 124 -5.89 -13.03 -6.15
C GLN A 124 -6.62 -12.03 -7.05
N GLU A 125 -7.84 -12.35 -7.48
CA GLU A 125 -8.68 -11.50 -8.33
C GLU A 125 -8.85 -10.11 -7.70
N ARG A 126 -9.15 -10.07 -6.40
CA ARG A 126 -9.36 -8.79 -5.72
C ARG A 126 -8.08 -7.95 -5.63
N LEU A 127 -6.93 -8.57 -5.37
CA LEU A 127 -5.65 -7.86 -5.35
C LEU A 127 -5.27 -7.36 -6.76
N GLU A 128 -5.54 -8.13 -7.80
CA GLU A 128 -5.32 -7.72 -9.19
C GLU A 128 -6.17 -6.49 -9.58
N GLU A 129 -7.44 -6.47 -9.19
CA GLU A 129 -8.30 -5.29 -9.33
C GLU A 129 -7.70 -4.07 -8.64
N ILE A 130 -7.26 -4.23 -7.38
CA ILE A 130 -6.71 -3.13 -6.58
C ILE A 130 -5.41 -2.58 -7.20
N PHE A 131 -4.48 -3.44 -7.59
CA PHE A 131 -3.25 -2.99 -8.25
C PHE A 131 -3.56 -2.34 -9.61
N THR A 132 -4.58 -2.79 -10.32
CA THR A 132 -5.06 -2.13 -11.55
C THR A 132 -5.60 -0.73 -11.26
N GLU A 133 -6.39 -0.56 -10.19
CA GLU A 133 -6.87 0.76 -9.74
C GLU A 133 -5.72 1.69 -9.33
N GLN A 134 -4.72 1.19 -8.57
CA GLN A 134 -3.53 1.97 -8.20
C GLN A 134 -2.76 2.46 -9.43
N ILE A 135 -2.52 1.57 -10.39
CA ILE A 135 -1.86 1.91 -11.66
C ILE A 135 -2.68 2.95 -12.42
N GLY A 136 -4.00 2.83 -12.44
CA GLY A 136 -4.89 3.81 -13.06
C GLY A 136 -4.80 5.21 -12.42
N LEU A 137 -4.73 5.30 -11.09
CA LEU A 137 -4.56 6.57 -10.39
C LEU A 137 -3.22 7.24 -10.73
N VAL A 138 -2.13 6.45 -10.74
CA VAL A 138 -0.81 6.96 -11.14
C VAL A 138 -0.79 7.37 -12.61
N GLN A 139 -1.43 6.59 -13.49
CA GLN A 139 -1.53 6.92 -14.92
C GLN A 139 -2.25 8.26 -15.14
N ALA A 140 -3.37 8.50 -14.47
CA ALA A 140 -4.08 9.77 -14.59
C ALA A 140 -3.22 10.97 -14.18
N ALA A 141 -2.44 10.83 -13.10
CA ALA A 141 -1.52 11.89 -12.68
C ALA A 141 -0.33 12.08 -13.66
N LEU A 142 0.13 11.02 -14.33
CA LEU A 142 1.11 11.14 -15.41
C LEU A 142 0.52 11.83 -16.65
N ASP A 143 -0.74 11.54 -16.98
CA ASP A 143 -1.43 12.17 -18.11
C ASP A 143 -1.62 13.68 -17.84
N ASP A 144 -1.97 14.06 -16.61
CA ASP A 144 -2.00 15.46 -16.17
C ASP A 144 -0.61 16.11 -16.31
N ALA A 145 0.46 15.45 -15.84
CA ALA A 145 1.82 15.97 -15.94
C ALA A 145 2.28 16.18 -17.38
N ALA A 146 1.87 15.29 -18.30
CA ALA A 146 2.12 15.45 -19.72
C ALA A 146 1.30 16.62 -20.30
N GLY A 147 0.05 16.78 -19.89
CA GLY A 147 -0.81 17.91 -20.26
C GLY A 147 -0.28 19.27 -19.78
N GLU A 148 0.35 19.29 -18.61
CA GLU A 148 1.07 20.45 -18.05
C GLU A 148 2.42 20.72 -18.74
N GLY A 149 2.90 19.79 -19.59
CA GLY A 149 4.20 19.88 -20.25
C GLY A 149 5.39 19.60 -19.32
N ALA A 150 5.14 19.04 -18.13
CA ALA A 150 6.17 18.74 -17.13
C ALA A 150 6.96 17.45 -17.44
N ILE A 151 6.32 16.51 -18.16
CA ILE A 151 6.95 15.30 -18.71
C ILE A 151 6.57 15.12 -20.18
N PRO A 152 7.35 14.35 -20.97
CA PRO A 152 6.86 13.78 -22.21
C PRO A 152 5.65 12.87 -21.98
N ALA A 153 4.87 12.62 -23.03
CA ALA A 153 3.77 11.66 -22.96
C ALA A 153 4.28 10.29 -22.45
N PRO A 154 3.68 9.72 -21.38
CA PRO A 154 4.15 8.49 -20.78
C PRO A 154 3.97 7.32 -21.75
N ARG A 155 4.99 6.46 -21.84
CA ARG A 155 4.88 5.22 -22.65
C ARG A 155 3.92 4.23 -21.96
N PRO A 156 3.27 3.33 -22.73
CA PRO A 156 2.48 2.26 -22.14
C PRO A 156 3.25 1.49 -21.07
N GLY A 157 2.66 1.34 -19.89
CA GLY A 157 3.26 0.66 -18.75
C GLY A 157 4.14 1.53 -17.83
N THR A 158 4.33 2.83 -18.11
CA THR A 158 5.10 3.73 -17.24
C THR A 158 4.52 3.79 -15.82
N ALA A 159 3.20 3.96 -15.68
CA ALA A 159 2.53 3.96 -14.37
C ALA A 159 2.75 2.63 -13.62
N ARG A 160 2.64 1.49 -14.30
CA ARG A 160 2.93 0.17 -13.72
C ARG A 160 4.37 0.07 -13.25
N SER A 161 5.34 0.57 -14.01
CA SER A 161 6.75 0.58 -13.61
C SER A 161 7.00 1.45 -12.38
N LEU A 162 6.30 2.58 -12.25
CA LEU A 162 6.36 3.44 -11.06
C LEU A 162 5.82 2.72 -9.81
N VAL A 163 4.63 2.11 -9.91
CA VAL A 163 4.05 1.31 -8.81
C VAL A 163 4.98 0.14 -8.45
N ALA A 164 5.54 -0.55 -9.46
CA ALA A 164 6.46 -1.66 -9.24
C ALA A 164 7.75 -1.26 -8.49
N GLN A 165 8.30 -0.07 -8.77
CA GLN A 165 9.47 0.41 -8.02
C GLN A 165 9.13 0.79 -6.59
N LEU A 166 8.00 1.46 -6.36
CA LEU A 166 7.52 1.74 -5.02
C LEU A 166 7.41 0.45 -4.21
N GLU A 167 6.69 -0.55 -4.71
CA GLU A 167 6.52 -1.83 -4.02
C GLU A 167 7.83 -2.60 -3.86
N GLY A 168 8.73 -2.51 -4.85
CA GLY A 168 10.08 -3.08 -4.77
C GLY A 168 10.93 -2.46 -3.65
N LEU A 169 10.97 -1.13 -3.55
CA LEU A 169 11.71 -0.45 -2.48
C LEU A 169 11.05 -0.64 -1.11
N VAL A 170 9.72 -0.71 -1.03
CA VAL A 170 9.02 -1.06 0.21
C VAL A 170 9.37 -2.48 0.66
N LEU A 171 9.52 -3.42 -0.28
CA LEU A 171 10.02 -4.77 0.02
C LEU A 171 11.44 -4.73 0.56
N PHE A 172 12.37 -3.99 -0.08
CA PHE A 172 13.75 -3.88 0.41
C PHE A 172 13.82 -3.20 1.79
N ALA A 173 13.00 -2.18 2.02
CA ALA A 173 12.88 -1.51 3.32
C ALA A 173 12.38 -2.48 4.40
N LYS A 174 11.41 -3.34 4.08
CA LYS A 174 10.96 -4.41 4.99
C LYS A 174 12.07 -5.43 5.25
N LEU A 175 12.76 -5.89 4.20
CA LEU A 175 13.82 -6.89 4.28
C LEU A 175 14.98 -6.47 5.20
N SER A 176 15.42 -5.22 5.06
CA SER A 176 16.49 -4.61 5.86
C SER A 176 16.01 -4.03 7.19
N ASN A 177 14.69 -3.99 7.40
CA ASN A 177 14.04 -3.21 8.46
C ASN A 177 14.48 -1.73 8.47
N ASP A 178 14.69 -1.14 7.29
CA ASP A 178 15.20 0.22 7.11
C ASP A 178 14.33 1.03 6.13
N PRO A 179 13.53 1.99 6.63
CA PRO A 179 12.69 2.82 5.77
C PRO A 179 13.49 3.87 4.99
N GLU A 180 14.76 4.12 5.33
CA GLU A 180 15.63 5.09 4.62
C GLU A 180 15.98 4.61 3.20
N ILE A 181 15.79 3.32 2.89
CA ILE A 181 15.87 2.78 1.53
C ILE A 181 14.90 3.49 0.56
N LEU A 182 13.85 4.11 1.07
CA LEU A 182 12.85 4.83 0.27
C LEU A 182 13.23 6.31 0.01
N ASP A 183 14.33 6.81 0.56
CA ASP A 183 14.73 8.23 0.47
C ASP A 183 14.93 8.68 -0.98
N ASP A 184 15.56 7.82 -1.79
CA ASP A 184 15.86 8.11 -3.20
C ASP A 184 14.72 7.69 -4.16
N LEU A 185 13.60 7.16 -3.64
CA LEU A 185 12.52 6.60 -4.45
C LEU A 185 12.02 7.58 -5.52
N TRP A 186 11.83 8.85 -5.15
CA TRP A 186 11.34 9.87 -6.08
C TRP A 186 12.37 10.23 -7.14
N GLU A 187 13.63 10.42 -6.77
CA GLU A 187 14.68 10.77 -7.73
C GLU A 187 14.92 9.64 -8.73
N GLN A 188 14.83 8.37 -8.29
CA GLN A 188 14.87 7.22 -9.20
C GLN A 188 13.63 7.18 -10.11
N ALA A 189 12.44 7.49 -9.59
CA ALA A 189 11.23 7.57 -10.40
C ALA A 189 11.34 8.64 -11.51
N ARG A 190 11.96 9.80 -11.22
CA ARG A 190 12.17 10.87 -12.20
C ARG A 190 13.07 10.48 -13.37
N LEU A 191 14.03 9.57 -13.16
CA LEU A 191 14.84 9.03 -14.26
C LEU A 191 13.98 8.31 -15.31
N LEU A 192 12.95 7.57 -14.87
CA LEU A 192 12.02 6.91 -15.79
C LEU A 192 11.05 7.87 -16.47
N LEU A 193 10.76 9.00 -15.83
CA LEU A 193 9.94 10.07 -16.40
C LEU A 193 10.72 10.99 -17.36
N GLY A 194 12.05 10.85 -17.43
CA GLY A 194 12.91 11.72 -18.23
C GLY A 194 13.04 13.13 -17.65
N THR A 195 12.78 13.31 -16.35
CA THR A 195 12.82 14.60 -15.65
C THR A 195 13.88 14.69 -14.57
N ALA A 196 14.80 13.72 -14.51
CA ALA A 196 15.95 13.81 -13.63
C ALA A 196 16.74 15.09 -13.98
N ALA A 197 17.08 15.87 -12.95
CA ALA A 197 18.07 16.91 -13.13
C ALA A 197 19.36 16.22 -13.62
N SER A 198 19.92 16.71 -14.74
CA SER A 198 21.24 16.27 -15.17
C SER A 198 22.16 16.36 -13.95
N PRO A 199 22.87 15.29 -13.53
CA PRO A 199 23.79 15.40 -12.42
C PRO A 199 24.74 16.53 -12.81
N ALA A 200 24.77 17.60 -12.02
CA ALA A 200 25.78 18.62 -12.18
C ALA A 200 27.09 17.86 -12.11
N LEU A 201 27.78 17.74 -13.25
CA LEU A 201 29.12 17.19 -13.31
C LEU A 201 29.92 18.00 -12.30
N ALA A 202 30.22 17.38 -11.15
CA ALA A 202 31.13 17.95 -10.19
C ALA A 202 32.48 18.04 -10.91
N VAL A 203 32.80 19.26 -11.35
CA VAL A 203 34.13 19.67 -11.81
C VAL A 203 34.97 19.99 -10.60
#